data_AF-A0A194PPP1-F1
#
_entry.id   AF-A0A194PPP1-F1
#
_cell.length_a   1.000
_cell.length_b   1.000
_cell.length_c   1.000
_cell.angle_alpha   90.00
_cell.angle_beta   90.00
_cell.angle_gamma   90.00
#
_symmetry.space_group_name_H-M   'P 1'
#
loop_
_entity.id
_entity.type
_entity.pdbx_description
1 polymer ?
#
loop_
_entity_poly.entity_id
_entity_poly.type
_entity_poly.pdbx_seq_one_letter_code
_entity_poly.pdbx_strand_id
1 'polypeptide(L)' 'MFSIDAPVELQNSEFCNYRSPLSTRYASKEMQYNFSDQKKFSTWRKLWIYLAKAEKIRLANNDKQQPANNKQVHI' A
#
# COMPACT_ATOMS: atom_id res chain seq x y z
N MET A 1 5.38 -35.05 -27.10
CA MET A 1 5.72 -35.74 -25.84
C MET A 1 6.13 -34.66 -24.85
N PHE A 2 5.16 -34.08 -24.15
CA PHE A 2 5.42 -33.00 -23.20
C PHE A 2 5.67 -33.62 -21.83
N SER A 3 6.91 -33.55 -21.34
CA SER A 3 7.28 -34.01 -20.00
C SER A 3 6.47 -33.26 -18.93
N ILE A 4 5.80 -34.02 -18.06
CA ILE A 4 4.89 -33.54 -17.01
C ILE A 4 5.64 -33.27 -15.68
N ASP A 5 6.95 -33.54 -15.60
CA ASP A 5 7.74 -33.47 -14.36
C ASP A 5 8.58 -32.20 -14.20
N ALA A 6 8.24 -31.09 -14.86
CA ALA A 6 8.87 -29.81 -14.55
C ALA A 6 8.24 -29.26 -13.25
N PRO A 7 9.01 -29.10 -12.15
CA PRO A 7 8.48 -28.43 -10.97
C PRO A 7 8.01 -27.04 -11.42
N VAL A 8 6.82 -26.64 -10.95
CA VAL A 8 6.27 -25.29 -11.17
C VAL A 8 7.25 -24.31 -10.53
N GLU A 9 8.28 -23.92 -11.28
CA GLU A 9 9.06 -22.73 -11.01
C GLU A 9 8.04 -21.60 -11.06
N LEU A 10 7.73 -21.08 -9.86
CA LEU A 10 6.94 -19.89 -9.64
C LEU A 10 7.21 -18.93 -10.79
N GLN A 11 6.22 -18.83 -11.68
CA GLN A 11 6.27 -17.90 -12.80
C GLN A 11 6.70 -16.56 -12.22
N ASN A 12 7.89 -16.10 -12.59
CA ASN A 12 8.36 -14.78 -12.23
C ASN A 12 7.30 -13.83 -12.78
N SER A 13 6.38 -13.37 -11.92
CA SER A 13 5.38 -12.43 -12.35
C SER A 13 6.17 -11.23 -12.84
N GLU A 14 5.91 -10.82 -14.08
CA GLU A 14 6.64 -9.79 -14.82
C GLU A 14 6.83 -8.47 -14.04
N PHE A 15 6.08 -8.30 -12.95
CA PHE A 15 6.00 -7.12 -12.10
C PHE A 15 6.76 -7.23 -10.76
N CYS A 16 7.32 -8.40 -10.42
CA CYS A 16 8.09 -8.61 -9.18
C CYS A 16 9.51 -8.04 -9.25
N ASN A 17 10.04 -7.80 -10.45
CA ASN A 17 11.42 -7.37 -10.67
C ASN A 17 11.46 -5.99 -11.32
N TYR A 18 12.40 -5.16 -10.87
CA TYR A 18 12.68 -3.87 -11.52
C TYR A 18 13.42 -4.09 -12.85
N ARG A 19 12.81 -3.68 -13.97
CA ARG A 19 13.41 -3.82 -15.31
C ARG A 19 14.37 -2.65 -15.61
N SER A 20 15.66 -2.91 -15.45
CA SER A 20 16.73 -2.04 -15.94
C SER A 20 17.99 -2.87 -16.23
N PRO A 21 18.74 -2.60 -17.32
CA PRO A 21 19.95 -3.35 -17.68
C PRO A 21 21.03 -3.31 -16.58
N LEU A 22 21.03 -2.29 -15.73
CA LEU A 22 21.92 -2.19 -14.57
C LEU A 22 21.41 -3.00 -13.38
N SER A 23 20.10 -3.22 -13.29
CA SER A 23 19.47 -3.91 -12.16
C SER A 23 19.70 -5.41 -12.22
N THR A 24 19.59 -6.02 -13.40
CA THR A 24 19.75 -7.48 -13.57
C THR A 24 21.16 -7.97 -13.25
N ARG A 25 22.19 -7.15 -13.49
CA ARG A 25 23.59 -7.57 -13.33
C ARG A 25 24.17 -7.26 -11.94
N TYR A 26 23.70 -6.20 -11.29
CA TYR A 26 24.36 -5.65 -10.10
C TYR A 26 23.47 -5.56 -8.86
N ALA A 27 22.14 -5.63 -9.00
CA ALA A 27 21.24 -5.46 -7.86
C ALA A 27 20.85 -6.81 -7.24
N SER A 28 20.83 -6.88 -5.91
CA SER A 28 20.30 -8.05 -5.19
C SER A 28 18.81 -8.25 -5.49
N LYS A 29 18.32 -9.49 -5.34
CA LYS A 29 16.91 -9.83 -5.57
C LYS A 29 15.98 -8.99 -4.67
N GLU A 30 16.38 -8.74 -3.42
CA GLU A 30 15.63 -7.90 -2.48
C GLU A 30 15.56 -6.44 -2.96
N MET A 31 16.66 -5.90 -3.49
CA MET A 31 16.69 -4.55 -4.02
C MET A 31 15.82 -4.42 -5.28
N GLN A 32 15.86 -5.43 -6.17
CA GLN A 32 15.00 -5.49 -7.35
C GLN A 32 13.51 -5.51 -6.96
N TYR A 33 13.14 -6.22 -5.89
CA TYR A 33 11.77 -6.24 -5.39
C TYR A 33 11.35 -4.90 -4.75
N ASN A 34 12.24 -4.24 -3.99
CA ASN A 34 11.95 -2.95 -3.37
C ASN A 34 11.58 -1.88 -4.40
N PHE A 35 12.23 -1.92 -5.57
CA PHE A 35 11.95 -1.03 -6.70
C PHE A 35 10.97 -1.61 -7.73
N SER A 36 10.34 -2.74 -7.43
CA SER A 36 9.38 -3.38 -8.34
C SER A 36 8.04 -2.63 -8.39
N ASP A 37 7.32 -2.80 -9.51
CA ASP A 37 5.96 -2.26 -9.65
C ASP A 37 5.00 -2.88 -8.64
N GLN A 38 5.15 -4.16 -8.32
CA GLN A 38 4.36 -4.83 -7.29
C GLN A 38 4.52 -4.15 -5.92
N LYS A 39 5.76 -3.84 -5.50
CA LYS A 39 6.01 -3.15 -4.24
C LYS A 39 5.47 -1.71 -4.27
N LYS A 40 5.62 -0.99 -5.38
CA LYS A 40 5.11 0.37 -5.57
C LYS A 40 3.59 0.44 -5.37
N PHE A 41 2.83 -0.33 -6.16
CA PHE A 41 1.37 -0.27 -6.13
C PHE A 41 0.76 -0.84 -4.86
N SER A 42 1.35 -1.90 -4.29
CA SER A 42 0.91 -2.43 -3.00
C SER A 42 1.12 -1.43 -1.86
N THR A 43 2.24 -0.69 -1.88
CA THR A 43 2.52 0.36 -0.89
C THR A 43 1.53 1.52 -1.01
N TRP A 44 1.21 1.98 -2.22
CA TRP A 44 0.21 3.03 -2.42
C TRP A 44 -1.17 2.64 -1.91
N ARG A 45 -1.63 1.40 -2.17
CA ARG A 45 -2.91 0.92 -1.62
C ARG A 45 -2.91 0.88 -0.09
N LYS A 46 -1.79 0.49 0.53
CA LYS A 46 -1.66 0.53 1.99
C LYS A 46 -1.78 1.95 2.53
N LEU A 47 -1.17 2.93 1.87
CA LEU A 47 -1.28 4.34 2.25
C LEU A 47 -2.73 4.83 2.19
N TRP A 48 -3.49 4.49 1.14
CA TRP A 48 -4.91 4.83 1.07
C TRP A 48 -5.73 4.20 2.20
N ILE A 49 -5.47 2.95 2.55
CA ILE A 49 -6.12 2.29 3.68
C ILE A 49 -5.79 3.00 4.99
N TYR A 50 -4.52 3.38 5.20
CA TYR A 50 -4.13 4.13 6.39
C TYR A 50 -4.78 5.50 6.46
N LEU A 51 -4.86 6.20 5.33
CA LEU A 51 -5.55 7.48 5.23
C LEU A 51 -7.03 7.35 5.61
N ALA A 52 -7.75 6.40 5.01
CA ALA A 52 -9.16 6.15 5.31
C ALA A 52 -9.38 5.75 6.78
N LYS A 53 -8.47 4.97 7.37
CA LYS A 53 -8.51 4.64 8.81
C LYS A 53 -8.33 5.87 9.68
N ALA A 54 -7.38 6.74 9.36
CA ALA A 54 -7.14 7.97 10.10
C ALA A 54 -8.33 8.93 10.01
N GLU A 55 -8.92 9.10 8.81
CA GLU A 55 -10.11 9.92 8.61
C GLU A 55 -11.32 9.38 9.38
N LYS A 56 -11.55 8.06 9.37
CA LYS A 56 -12.62 7.42 10.17
C LYS A 56 -12.48 7.75 11.66
N ILE A 57 -11.26 7.63 12.21
CA ILE A 57 -10.99 7.95 13.61
C ILE A 57 -11.25 9.43 13.88
N ARG A 58 -10.78 10.33 13.00
CA ARG A 58 -11.01 11.76 13.11
C ARG A 58 -12.51 12.06 13.17
N LEU A 59 -13.29 11.54 12.23
CA LEU A 59 -14.75 11.78 12.18
C LEU A 59 -15.44 11.28 13.46
N ALA A 60 -15.13 10.05 13.90
CA ALA A 60 -15.69 9.48 15.14
C ALA A 60 -15.35 10.26 16.42
N ASN A 61 -14.28 11.07 16.41
CA ASN A 61 -13.92 11.92 17.55
C ASN A 61 -14.63 13.29 17.51
N ASN A 62 -15.00 13.80 16.34
CA ASN A 62 -15.74 15.07 16.20
C ASN A 62 -17.22 14.92 16.60
N ASP A 63 -17.81 13.72 16.43
CA ASP A 63 -19.19 13.43 16.86
C ASP A 63 -19.37 13.47 18.40
N LYS A 64 -18.26 13.46 19.17
CA LYS A 64 -18.28 13.52 20.63
C LYS A 64 -18.17 14.94 21.19
N GLN A 65 -18.05 15.97 20.33
CA GLN A 65 -17.96 17.38 20.74
C GLN A 65 -19.16 18.16 20.19
N GLN A 66 -20.23 18.22 20.98
CA GLN A 66 -21.15 19.34 21.31
C GLN A 66 -22.48 18.74 21.81
N PRO A 67 -23.04 19.16 22.97
CA PRO A 67 -23.55 20.53 23.12
C PRO A 67 -23.33 21.18 24.50
N ALA A 68 -22.86 22.42 24.52
CA ALA A 68 -23.17 23.39 25.57
C ALA A 68 -23.47 24.72 24.89
N ASN A 69 -24.75 24.92 24.56
CA ASN A 69 -25.30 26.20 24.16
C ASN A 69 -25.66 26.96 25.44
N ASN A 70 -24.94 28.04 25.71
CA ASN A 70 -25.32 29.05 26.67
C ASN A 70 -25.18 30.42 26.00
N LYS A 71 -26.07 30.68 25.05
CA LYS A 71 -26.46 32.05 24.69
C LYS A 71 -27.15 32.67 25.90
N GLN A 72 -26.39 33.40 26.71
CA GLN A 72 -26.97 34.40 27.62
C GLN A 72 -27.48 35.54 26.74
N VAL A 73 -28.80 35.61 26.61
CA VAL A 73 -29.49 36.77 26.05
C VAL A 73 -29.43 37.85 27.14
N HIS A 74 -28.51 38.79 26.99
CA HIS A 74 -28.56 40.06 27.70
C HIS A 74 -28.73 41.15 26.64
N ILE A 75 -29.95 41.69 26.56
CA ILE A 75 -30.35 43.10 26.61
C ILE A 75 -31.88 43.10 26.78
#